data_AF-A0A9Q1CBS7-F1
#
_entry.id   AF-A0A9Q1CBS7-F1
#
_cell.length_a   1.000
_cell.length_b   1.000
_cell.length_c   1.000
_cell.angle_alpha   90.00
_cell.angle_beta   90.00
_cell.angle_gamma   90.00
#
_symmetry.space_group_name_H-M   'P 1'
#
loop_
_entity.id
_entity.type
_entity.pdbx_description
1 polymer ?
#
loop_
_entity_poly.entity_id
_entity_poly.type
_entity_poly.pdbx_seq_one_letter_code
_entity_poly.pdbx_strand_id
1 'polypeptide(L)'
;MNDIGVNNFLAPIGLGKYAKNFQNNGYDVESDFSYLGTPDLDVMGIKGEKDRTRILEAAICYQKSSQYELYRWLKDNGLDHYFPNFISYGITTLQELSKMDSTPECLRDLEILLPGHQARFRNALFFFSNTVPRLRKRQRIEEAEAATPEAIGYWGKPRALDGAKYDFLCVRAILRSIKPGGEQFHEEFMVDSGSDVVTARQELLDKLDLELIGTIQSRGVHSTVEKQLYKAMLVIGSEKVEIEVMAEPYESIGNRVMRRFRHLIDSSVHYWLPANKIVPSSSSGNSGETSNDTPDTDEEEEASGEETKKSSPGKTKEKKAEIPTEGSSPSQPGPSSSSSSKVETKGAGPSTTP
;
A
#
# COMPACT_ATOMS: atom_id res chain seq x y z
N MET A 1 -32.44 -4.47 -16.14
CA MET A 1 -32.26 -3.29 -15.28
C MET A 1 -31.27 -2.26 -15.83
N ASN A 2 -30.68 -2.44 -17.02
CA ASN A 2 -29.77 -1.47 -17.64
C ASN A 2 -30.42 -0.56 -18.71
N ASP A 3 -31.75 -0.62 -18.86
CA ASP A 3 -32.48 0.24 -19.81
C ASP A 3 -32.31 1.73 -19.50
N ILE A 4 -32.01 2.06 -18.25
CA ILE A 4 -31.84 3.44 -17.78
C ILE A 4 -30.68 4.13 -18.49
N GLY A 5 -29.51 3.47 -18.58
CA GLY A 5 -28.31 4.09 -19.17
C GLY A 5 -28.45 4.39 -20.66
N VAL A 6 -28.90 3.40 -21.43
CA VAL A 6 -29.10 3.55 -22.88
C VAL A 6 -30.16 4.60 -23.19
N ASN A 7 -31.27 4.63 -22.44
CA ASN A 7 -32.31 5.65 -22.62
C ASN A 7 -31.83 7.04 -22.20
N ASN A 8 -31.06 7.15 -21.12
CA ASN A 8 -30.46 8.42 -20.68
C ASN A 8 -29.46 8.97 -21.71
N PHE A 9 -28.80 8.12 -22.48
CA PHE A 9 -27.90 8.53 -23.55
C PHE A 9 -28.64 8.92 -24.84
N LEU A 10 -29.57 8.09 -25.31
CA LEU A 10 -30.18 8.24 -26.64
C LEU A 10 -31.43 9.13 -26.67
N ALA A 11 -32.20 9.21 -25.58
CA ALA A 11 -33.42 10.01 -25.55
C ALA A 11 -33.16 11.52 -25.68
N PRO A 12 -32.15 12.12 -25.00
CA PRO A 12 -31.87 13.56 -25.12
C PRO A 12 -31.50 14.00 -26.54
N ILE A 13 -30.89 13.12 -27.32
CA ILE A 13 -30.52 13.38 -28.73
C ILE A 13 -31.61 12.98 -29.73
N GLY A 14 -32.78 12.55 -29.24
CA GLY A 14 -33.93 12.15 -30.07
C GLY A 14 -33.76 10.83 -30.80
N LEU A 15 -32.85 9.96 -30.34
CA LEU A 15 -32.46 8.71 -31.00
C LEU A 15 -32.80 7.46 -30.20
N GLY A 16 -33.75 7.55 -29.26
CA GLY A 16 -34.23 6.41 -28.45
C GLY A 16 -34.71 5.20 -29.27
N LYS A 17 -35.05 5.38 -30.55
CA LYS A 17 -35.37 4.30 -31.49
C LYS A 17 -34.24 3.25 -31.63
N TYR A 18 -32.98 3.61 -31.34
CA TYR A 18 -31.83 2.71 -31.40
C TYR A 18 -31.53 1.99 -30.09
N ALA A 19 -32.32 2.20 -29.02
CA ALA A 19 -32.03 1.60 -27.71
C ALA A 19 -31.87 0.07 -27.76
N LYS A 20 -32.74 -0.62 -28.50
CA LYS A 20 -32.63 -2.08 -28.68
C LYS A 20 -31.36 -2.49 -29.44
N ASN A 21 -30.90 -1.69 -30.40
CA ASN A 21 -29.67 -1.97 -31.14
C ASN A 21 -28.46 -1.95 -30.20
N PHE A 22 -28.38 -0.95 -29.32
CA PHE A 22 -27.33 -0.85 -28.31
C PHE A 22 -27.34 -2.06 -27.37
N GLN A 23 -28.52 -2.38 -26.81
CA GLN A 23 -28.68 -3.48 -25.87
C GLN A 23 -28.35 -4.85 -26.49
N ASN A 24 -28.83 -5.12 -27.71
CA ASN A 24 -28.59 -6.40 -28.39
C ASN A 24 -27.12 -6.61 -28.74
N ASN A 25 -26.33 -5.53 -28.81
CA ASN A 25 -24.89 -5.58 -29.07
C ASN A 25 -24.04 -5.40 -27.81
N GLY A 26 -24.64 -5.45 -26.62
CA GLY A 26 -23.93 -5.40 -25.34
C GLY A 26 -23.49 -3.99 -24.91
N TYR A 27 -23.96 -2.93 -25.57
CA TYR A 27 -23.78 -1.55 -25.11
C TYR A 27 -24.90 -1.17 -24.13
N ASP A 28 -25.02 -1.92 -23.05
CA ASP A 28 -26.00 -1.69 -21.98
C ASP A 28 -25.39 -1.02 -20.75
N VAL A 29 -24.09 -0.72 -20.77
CA VAL A 29 -23.37 -0.09 -19.67
C VAL A 29 -22.99 1.35 -20.02
N GLU A 30 -23.31 2.32 -19.15
CA GLU A 30 -23.01 3.75 -19.41
C GLU A 30 -21.53 4.06 -19.61
N SER A 31 -20.62 3.22 -19.09
CA SER A 31 -19.19 3.39 -19.34
C SER A 31 -18.78 3.23 -20.79
N ASP A 32 -19.57 2.54 -21.59
CA ASP A 32 -19.17 2.15 -22.95
C ASP A 32 -19.46 3.28 -23.93
N PHE A 33 -20.38 4.18 -23.59
CA PHE A 33 -20.83 5.24 -24.49
C PHE A 33 -19.73 6.25 -24.82
N SER A 34 -18.82 6.54 -23.89
CA SER A 34 -17.69 7.45 -24.12
C SER A 34 -16.64 6.90 -25.09
N TYR A 35 -16.73 5.62 -25.45
CA TYR A 35 -15.77 4.94 -26.32
C TYR A 35 -16.37 4.55 -27.68
N LEU A 36 -17.62 4.97 -27.96
CA LEU A 36 -18.28 4.66 -29.22
C LEU A 36 -17.55 5.28 -30.41
N GLY A 37 -17.19 4.44 -31.36
CA GLY A 37 -16.63 4.82 -32.65
C GLY A 37 -17.56 4.48 -33.81
N THR A 38 -17.14 4.93 -34.99
CA THR A 38 -17.78 4.60 -36.27
C THR A 38 -17.96 3.08 -36.49
N PRO A 39 -16.97 2.22 -36.17
CA PRO A 39 -17.12 0.77 -36.33
C PRO A 39 -18.23 0.16 -35.46
N ASP A 40 -18.41 0.68 -34.24
CA ASP A 40 -19.44 0.20 -33.31
C ASP A 40 -20.86 0.46 -33.87
N LEU A 41 -21.06 1.63 -34.48
CA LEU A 41 -22.33 1.98 -35.13
C LEU A 41 -22.60 1.12 -36.37
N ASP A 42 -21.55 0.66 -37.07
CA ASP A 42 -21.68 -0.27 -38.20
C ASP A 42 -22.17 -1.64 -37.75
N VAL A 43 -21.59 -2.18 -36.68
CA VAL A 43 -22.01 -3.44 -36.06
C VAL A 43 -23.45 -3.35 -35.57
N MET A 44 -23.84 -2.22 -34.97
CA MET A 44 -25.22 -1.96 -34.54
C MET A 44 -26.21 -1.73 -35.68
N GLY A 45 -25.75 -1.67 -36.94
CA GLY A 45 -26.58 -1.48 -38.12
C GLY A 45 -27.15 -0.06 -38.28
N ILE A 46 -26.55 0.94 -37.62
CA ILE A 46 -26.99 2.33 -37.65
C ILE A 46 -26.37 3.03 -38.87
N LYS A 47 -27.07 3.00 -40.01
CA LYS A 47 -26.55 3.48 -41.31
C LYS A 47 -26.77 4.96 -41.59
N GLY A 48 -27.68 5.62 -40.87
CA GLY A 48 -28.06 7.01 -41.14
C GLY A 48 -26.96 7.99 -40.74
N GLU A 49 -26.35 8.68 -41.70
CA GLU A 49 -25.21 9.59 -41.46
C GLU A 49 -25.52 10.67 -40.41
N LYS A 50 -26.69 11.32 -40.48
CA LYS A 50 -27.13 12.32 -39.50
C LYS A 50 -27.26 11.76 -38.08
N ASP A 51 -27.78 10.54 -37.95
CA ASP A 51 -27.97 9.89 -36.65
C ASP A 51 -26.63 9.43 -36.08
N ARG A 52 -25.73 8.94 -36.95
CA ARG A 52 -24.36 8.57 -36.57
C ARG A 52 -23.57 9.76 -36.04
N THR A 53 -23.57 10.88 -36.76
CA THR A 53 -22.87 12.10 -36.33
C THR A 53 -23.35 12.53 -34.94
N ARG A 54 -24.68 12.57 -34.72
CA ARG A 54 -25.24 12.94 -33.41
C ARG A 54 -24.84 11.98 -32.29
N ILE A 55 -24.83 10.68 -32.54
CA ILE A 55 -24.43 9.68 -31.54
C ILE A 55 -22.94 9.86 -31.18
N LEU A 56 -22.07 10.04 -32.17
CA LEU A 56 -20.64 10.22 -31.94
C LEU A 56 -20.32 11.55 -31.24
N GLU A 57 -20.99 12.64 -31.61
CA GLU A 57 -20.89 13.92 -30.91
C GLU A 57 -21.35 13.81 -29.45
N ALA A 58 -22.46 13.11 -29.22
CA ALA A 58 -22.97 12.86 -27.87
C ALA A 58 -22.02 11.97 -27.06
N ALA A 59 -21.40 10.97 -27.68
CA ALA A 59 -20.42 10.07 -27.05
C ALA A 59 -19.19 10.83 -26.54
N ILE A 60 -18.64 11.76 -27.33
CA ILE A 60 -17.47 12.58 -26.96
C ILE A 60 -17.74 13.41 -25.71
N CYS A 61 -18.95 13.98 -25.62
CA CYS A 61 -19.35 14.85 -24.52
C CYS A 61 -20.04 14.10 -23.37
N TYR A 62 -20.14 12.76 -23.44
CA TYR A 62 -20.95 12.01 -22.50
C TYR A 62 -20.31 12.00 -21.11
N GLN A 63 -21.09 12.45 -20.13
CA GLN A 63 -20.76 12.28 -18.71
C GLN A 63 -21.67 11.20 -18.13
N LYS A 64 -21.06 10.30 -17.37
CA LYS A 64 -21.76 9.24 -16.64
C LYS A 64 -22.79 9.86 -15.71
N SER A 65 -23.96 9.24 -15.60
CA SER A 65 -24.99 9.72 -14.70
C SER A 65 -24.56 9.51 -13.23
N SER A 66 -25.02 10.38 -12.34
CA SER A 66 -24.81 10.22 -10.89
C SER A 66 -25.40 8.91 -10.37
N GLN A 67 -26.50 8.45 -10.97
CA GLN A 67 -27.12 7.16 -10.68
C GLN A 67 -26.21 6.00 -11.07
N TYR A 68 -25.52 6.09 -12.21
CA TYR A 68 -24.55 5.08 -12.63
C TYR A 68 -23.33 5.03 -11.71
N GLU A 69 -22.86 6.17 -11.22
CA GLU A 69 -21.78 6.19 -10.22
C GLU A 69 -22.20 5.49 -8.91
N LEU A 70 -23.44 5.73 -8.45
CA LEU A 70 -24.01 5.03 -7.30
C LEU A 70 -24.12 3.53 -7.55
N TYR A 71 -24.66 3.12 -8.71
CA TYR A 71 -24.75 1.71 -9.09
C TYR A 71 -23.37 1.03 -9.11
N ARG A 72 -22.38 1.68 -9.72
CA ARG A 72 -21.01 1.16 -9.79
C ARG A 72 -20.42 0.99 -8.40
N TRP A 73 -20.59 1.97 -7.52
CA TRP A 73 -20.13 1.87 -6.13
C TRP A 73 -20.78 0.69 -5.40
N LEU A 74 -22.08 0.48 -5.57
CA LEU A 74 -22.77 -0.67 -4.98
C LEU A 74 -22.23 -1.99 -5.56
N LYS A 75 -22.02 -2.06 -6.87
CA LYS A 75 -21.46 -3.23 -7.56
C LYS A 75 -20.05 -3.57 -7.08
N ASP A 76 -19.18 -2.58 -6.94
CA ASP A 76 -17.81 -2.76 -6.45
C ASP A 76 -17.76 -3.29 -5.00
N ASN A 77 -18.85 -3.09 -4.24
CA ASN A 77 -19.02 -3.63 -2.88
C ASN A 77 -19.91 -4.90 -2.82
N GLY A 78 -20.37 -5.39 -3.98
CA GLY A 78 -21.26 -6.54 -4.13
C GLY A 78 -22.64 -6.33 -3.51
N LEU A 79 -23.18 -5.13 -3.65
CA LEU A 79 -24.47 -4.65 -3.14
C LEU A 79 -25.38 -4.12 -4.27
N ASP A 80 -25.04 -4.35 -5.54
CA ASP A 80 -25.77 -3.87 -6.73
C ASP A 80 -27.23 -4.33 -6.78
N HIS A 81 -27.53 -5.51 -6.24
CA HIS A 81 -28.91 -6.01 -6.14
C HIS A 81 -29.86 -5.08 -5.36
N TYR A 82 -29.32 -4.23 -4.47
CA TYR A 82 -30.10 -3.26 -3.70
C TYR A 82 -30.31 -1.92 -4.43
N PHE A 83 -29.67 -1.70 -5.57
CA PHE A 83 -29.74 -0.43 -6.29
C PHE A 83 -31.18 0.09 -6.52
N PRO A 84 -32.18 -0.73 -6.92
CA PRO A 84 -33.56 -0.27 -7.05
C PRO A 84 -34.14 0.31 -5.76
N ASN A 85 -33.72 -0.21 -4.60
CA ASN A 85 -34.18 0.26 -3.30
C ASN A 85 -33.58 1.62 -2.97
N PHE A 86 -32.32 1.87 -3.31
CA PHE A 86 -31.71 3.21 -3.17
C PHE A 86 -32.45 4.25 -4.02
N ILE A 87 -32.76 3.92 -5.28
CA ILE A 87 -33.50 4.83 -6.17
C ILE A 87 -34.91 5.08 -5.63
N SER A 88 -35.61 4.04 -5.16
CA SER A 88 -36.95 4.17 -4.60
C SER A 88 -36.98 4.98 -3.31
N TYR A 89 -35.90 4.90 -2.52
CA TYR A 89 -35.70 5.68 -1.30
C TYR A 89 -35.22 7.13 -1.58
N GLY A 90 -35.02 7.49 -2.84
CA GLY A 90 -34.60 8.84 -3.25
C GLY A 90 -33.10 9.10 -3.15
N ILE A 91 -32.28 8.07 -2.93
CA ILE A 91 -30.83 8.16 -2.97
C ILE A 91 -30.38 7.87 -4.40
N THR A 92 -30.08 8.94 -5.14
CA THR A 92 -29.71 8.87 -6.56
C THR A 92 -28.26 9.24 -6.81
N THR A 93 -27.58 9.80 -5.81
CA THR A 93 -26.19 10.25 -5.90
C THR A 93 -25.33 9.70 -4.78
N LEU A 94 -24.03 9.59 -5.05
CA LEU A 94 -23.04 9.29 -4.03
C LEU A 94 -22.98 10.35 -2.92
N GLN A 95 -23.29 11.61 -3.22
CA GLN A 95 -23.32 12.67 -2.20
C GLN A 95 -24.46 12.46 -1.20
N GLU A 96 -25.66 12.09 -1.67
CA GLU A 96 -26.78 11.73 -0.80
C GLU A 96 -26.45 10.51 0.04
N LEU A 97 -25.86 9.49 -0.58
CA LEU A 97 -25.39 8.29 0.12
C LEU A 97 -24.41 8.65 1.25
N SER A 98 -23.48 9.58 1.05
CA SER A 98 -22.49 9.97 2.08
C SER A 98 -23.10 10.56 3.34
N LYS A 99 -24.28 11.17 3.22
CA LYS A 99 -25.01 11.83 4.31
C LYS A 99 -25.98 10.89 5.01
N MET A 100 -26.21 9.70 4.44
CA MET A 100 -27.10 8.70 4.97
C MET A 100 -26.54 8.12 6.27
N ASP A 101 -27.41 7.91 7.24
CA ASP A 101 -27.09 7.20 8.47
C ASP A 101 -27.11 5.68 8.24
N SER A 102 -26.18 4.95 8.84
CA SER A 102 -26.15 3.48 8.75
C SER A 102 -26.94 2.81 9.88
N THR A 103 -28.02 3.45 10.33
CA THR A 103 -28.88 2.94 11.41
C THR A 103 -29.58 1.65 10.98
N PRO A 104 -29.90 0.73 11.92
CA PRO A 104 -30.65 -0.47 11.61
C PRO A 104 -31.97 -0.21 10.87
N GLU A 105 -32.62 0.90 11.16
CA GLU A 105 -33.87 1.37 10.55
C GLU A 105 -33.66 1.63 9.05
N CYS A 106 -32.67 2.45 8.72
CA CYS A 106 -32.34 2.82 7.34
C CYS A 106 -31.92 1.59 6.50
N LEU A 107 -31.22 0.63 7.11
CA LEU A 107 -30.88 -0.63 6.45
C LEU A 107 -32.09 -1.53 6.21
N ARG A 108 -33.12 -1.48 7.07
CA ARG A 108 -34.38 -2.19 6.84
C ARG A 108 -35.17 -1.56 5.69
N ASP A 109 -35.19 -0.23 5.62
CA ASP A 109 -35.90 0.50 4.56
C ASP A 109 -35.27 0.27 3.17
N LEU A 110 -33.95 0.07 3.12
CA LEU A 110 -33.24 -0.38 1.91
C LEU A 110 -33.28 -1.90 1.68
N GLU A 111 -33.94 -2.65 2.56
CA GLU A 111 -34.03 -4.12 2.56
C GLU A 111 -32.68 -4.86 2.65
N ILE A 112 -31.66 -4.21 3.22
CA ILE A 112 -30.36 -4.81 3.50
C ILE A 112 -30.45 -5.59 4.81
N LEU A 113 -31.13 -6.73 4.78
CA LEU A 113 -31.45 -7.52 5.98
C LEU A 113 -30.36 -8.52 6.38
N LEU A 114 -29.53 -8.97 5.43
CA LEU A 114 -28.51 -9.98 5.69
C LEU A 114 -27.33 -9.39 6.50
N PRO A 115 -26.93 -9.99 7.63
CA PRO A 115 -25.87 -9.43 8.48
C PRO A 115 -24.54 -9.18 7.74
N GLY A 116 -24.16 -10.07 6.83
CA GLY A 116 -22.98 -9.90 5.99
C GLY A 116 -23.09 -8.71 5.03
N HIS A 117 -24.30 -8.41 4.52
CA HIS A 117 -24.53 -7.30 3.61
C HIS A 117 -24.56 -5.98 4.38
N GLN A 118 -25.15 -5.98 5.59
CA GLN A 118 -25.10 -4.84 6.51
C GLN A 118 -23.66 -4.49 6.89
N ALA A 119 -22.84 -5.50 7.22
CA ALA A 119 -21.43 -5.30 7.52
C ALA A 119 -20.67 -4.74 6.30
N ARG A 120 -20.89 -5.30 5.11
CA ARG A 120 -20.29 -4.78 3.86
C ARG A 120 -20.70 -3.34 3.59
N PHE A 121 -21.99 -3.02 3.69
CA PHE A 121 -22.50 -1.66 3.48
C PHE A 121 -21.91 -0.68 4.49
N ARG A 122 -21.90 -1.02 5.79
CA ARG A 122 -21.31 -0.16 6.83
C ARG A 122 -19.82 0.05 6.61
N ASN A 123 -19.08 -0.99 6.26
CA ASN A 123 -17.66 -0.86 5.94
C ASN A 123 -17.46 0.02 4.70
N ALA A 124 -18.22 -0.23 3.63
CA ALA A 124 -18.16 0.54 2.40
C ALA A 124 -18.50 2.02 2.65
N LEU A 125 -19.55 2.31 3.42
CA LEU A 125 -19.99 3.65 3.77
C LEU A 125 -19.00 4.33 4.73
N PHE A 126 -18.49 3.62 5.73
CA PHE A 126 -17.43 4.10 6.60
C PHE A 126 -16.20 4.49 5.79
N PHE A 127 -15.78 3.64 4.85
CA PHE A 127 -14.72 4.02 3.93
C PHE A 127 -15.16 5.19 3.07
N PHE A 128 -16.31 5.17 2.42
CA PHE A 128 -16.76 6.22 1.51
C PHE A 128 -16.86 7.61 2.19
N SER A 129 -17.56 7.71 3.32
CA SER A 129 -17.75 8.94 4.10
C SER A 129 -16.44 9.41 4.77
N ASN A 130 -15.58 8.48 5.22
CA ASN A 130 -14.22 8.84 5.67
C ASN A 130 -13.20 8.92 4.52
N THR A 131 -13.62 8.75 3.27
CA THR A 131 -12.77 8.82 2.07
C THR A 131 -13.17 9.87 1.04
N VAL A 132 -13.97 10.87 1.42
CA VAL A 132 -13.86 12.19 0.79
C VAL A 132 -12.41 12.76 0.87
N PRO A 133 -11.50 12.29 1.75
CA PRO A 133 -10.06 12.48 1.55
C PRO A 133 -9.33 11.48 0.63
N ARG A 134 -9.96 10.50 -0.04
CA ARG A 134 -9.27 9.59 -1.00
C ARG A 134 -9.11 10.12 -2.41
N LEU A 135 -9.63 11.31 -2.73
CA LEU A 135 -9.03 12.12 -3.81
C LEU A 135 -7.54 12.38 -3.55
N ARG A 136 -7.07 12.30 -2.29
CA ARG A 136 -5.64 12.31 -1.96
C ARG A 136 -4.88 11.05 -2.35
N LYS A 137 -5.48 9.93 -2.77
CA LYS A 137 -4.66 8.81 -3.28
C LYS A 137 -4.25 9.06 -4.74
N ARG A 138 -5.13 9.66 -5.55
CA ARG A 138 -4.81 10.10 -6.91
C ARG A 138 -3.99 11.40 -6.89
N GLN A 139 -4.35 12.33 -6.01
CA GLN A 139 -3.56 13.56 -5.79
C GLN A 139 -2.24 13.30 -5.05
N ARG A 140 -2.11 12.28 -4.17
CA ARG A 140 -0.78 11.86 -3.65
C ARG A 140 0.05 11.18 -4.71
N ILE A 141 -0.54 10.50 -5.68
CA ILE A 141 0.23 9.96 -6.81
C ILE A 141 0.72 11.12 -7.66
N GLU A 142 -0.12 12.10 -8.01
CA GLU A 142 0.32 13.31 -8.74
C GLU A 142 1.31 14.20 -7.94
N GLU A 143 1.09 14.40 -6.64
CA GLU A 143 2.00 15.15 -5.74
C GLU A 143 3.28 14.37 -5.43
N ALA A 144 3.24 13.03 -5.40
CA ALA A 144 4.43 12.19 -5.27
C ALA A 144 5.19 12.07 -6.58
N GLU A 145 4.51 12.05 -7.73
CA GLU A 145 5.11 12.15 -9.07
C GLU A 145 5.78 13.52 -9.27
N ALA A 146 5.25 14.58 -8.64
CA ALA A 146 5.86 15.90 -8.62
C ALA A 146 6.99 16.06 -7.58
N ALA A 147 7.06 15.20 -6.55
CA ALA A 147 8.06 15.29 -5.51
C ALA A 147 9.33 14.51 -5.88
N THR A 148 10.49 15.17 -5.84
CA THR A 148 11.77 14.50 -6.03
C THR A 148 12.01 13.47 -4.91
N PRO A 149 12.20 12.18 -5.21
CA PRO A 149 12.48 11.18 -4.19
C PRO A 149 13.86 11.42 -3.55
N GLU A 150 13.94 11.20 -2.24
CA GLU A 150 15.21 11.20 -1.49
C GLU A 150 16.04 9.96 -1.85
N ALA A 151 15.37 8.83 -2.05
CA ALA A 151 15.99 7.62 -2.56
C ALA A 151 15.01 6.76 -3.35
N ILE A 152 15.59 5.92 -4.19
CA ILE A 152 14.88 4.93 -4.99
C ILE A 152 15.39 3.56 -4.55
N GLY A 153 14.52 2.82 -3.89
CA GLY A 153 14.74 1.42 -3.55
C GLY A 153 14.34 0.50 -4.69
N TYR A 154 14.91 -0.70 -4.69
CA TYR A 154 14.69 -1.70 -5.73
C TYR A 154 14.63 -3.10 -5.12
N TRP A 155 14.07 -4.06 -5.85
CA TRP A 155 14.03 -5.46 -5.46
C TRP A 155 15.28 -6.18 -5.97
N GLY A 156 16.11 -6.71 -5.07
CA GLY A 156 17.35 -7.40 -5.43
C GLY A 156 18.00 -8.11 -4.24
N LYS A 157 19.23 -8.57 -4.42
CA LYS A 157 20.00 -9.25 -3.37
C LYS A 157 21.19 -8.39 -2.97
N PRO A 158 21.28 -7.96 -1.71
CA PRO A 158 22.46 -7.25 -1.26
C PRO A 158 23.65 -8.22 -1.26
N ARG A 159 24.87 -7.69 -1.48
CA ARG A 159 26.09 -8.50 -1.63
C ARG A 159 26.32 -9.50 -0.49
N ALA A 160 25.96 -9.11 0.73
CA ALA A 160 26.07 -9.99 1.91
C ALA A 160 25.15 -11.23 1.83
N LEU A 161 24.14 -11.19 0.96
CA LEU A 161 23.09 -12.20 0.80
C LEU A 161 22.98 -12.70 -0.66
N ASP A 162 24.08 -12.73 -1.42
CA ASP A 162 24.08 -13.20 -2.83
C ASP A 162 23.47 -14.61 -2.99
N GLY A 163 23.58 -15.46 -1.97
CA GLY A 163 23.01 -16.81 -1.93
C GLY A 163 21.54 -16.90 -1.53
N ALA A 164 20.87 -15.78 -1.25
CA ALA A 164 19.49 -15.80 -0.79
C ALA A 164 18.51 -16.33 -1.85
N LYS A 165 17.45 -16.98 -1.41
CA LYS A 165 16.44 -17.59 -2.30
C LYS A 165 15.56 -16.54 -2.99
N TYR A 166 15.24 -15.46 -2.29
CA TYR A 166 14.32 -14.42 -2.75
C TYR A 166 15.03 -13.07 -2.81
N ASP A 167 14.46 -12.17 -3.60
CA ASP A 167 14.88 -10.77 -3.63
C ASP A 167 14.30 -10.03 -2.42
N PHE A 168 15.04 -9.04 -1.96
CA PHE A 168 14.66 -8.15 -0.88
C PHE A 168 14.51 -6.74 -1.41
N LEU A 169 13.73 -5.95 -0.69
CA LEU A 169 13.72 -4.51 -0.92
C LEU A 169 15.03 -3.91 -0.39
N CYS A 170 15.78 -3.28 -1.28
CA CYS A 170 17.08 -2.67 -0.99
C CYS A 170 17.04 -1.17 -1.26
N VAL A 171 17.81 -0.40 -0.50
CA VAL A 171 18.00 1.04 -0.72
C VAL A 171 19.46 1.42 -0.44
N ARG A 172 20.01 2.34 -1.23
CA ARG A 172 21.36 2.85 -1.01
C ARG A 172 21.35 3.98 0.01
N ALA A 173 22.26 3.93 0.96
CA ALA A 173 22.41 4.94 1.99
C ALA A 173 23.89 5.13 2.36
N ILE A 174 24.18 6.23 3.04
CA ILE A 174 25.50 6.51 3.59
C ILE A 174 25.44 6.31 5.10
N LEU A 175 26.25 5.39 5.62
CA LEU A 175 26.47 5.24 7.05
C LEU A 175 27.75 5.96 7.44
N ARG A 176 27.69 6.83 8.45
CA ARG A 176 28.86 7.58 8.92
C ARG A 176 28.81 7.87 10.41
N SER A 177 29.96 8.24 10.96
CA SER A 177 30.06 8.73 12.33
C SER A 177 29.33 10.06 12.52
N ILE A 178 28.87 10.33 13.74
CA ILE A 178 28.34 11.64 14.13
C ILE A 178 29.49 12.65 14.32
N LYS A 179 30.70 12.16 14.63
CA LYS A 179 31.89 12.99 14.80
C LYS A 179 32.23 13.72 13.48
N PRO A 180 32.56 15.01 13.53
CA PRO A 180 32.94 15.76 12.33
C PRO A 180 34.21 15.18 11.71
N GLY A 181 34.19 14.94 10.39
CA GLY A 181 35.33 14.38 9.65
C GLY A 181 35.51 12.86 9.78
N GLY A 182 34.56 12.15 10.40
CA GLY A 182 34.58 10.68 10.44
C GLY A 182 34.42 10.04 9.07
N GLU A 183 34.85 8.78 8.96
CA GLU A 183 34.67 7.99 7.73
C GLU A 183 33.18 7.83 7.38
N GLN A 184 32.92 7.57 6.10
CA GLN A 184 31.59 7.33 5.57
C GLN A 184 31.60 6.19 4.57
N PHE A 185 30.60 5.32 4.64
CA PHE A 185 30.47 4.15 3.79
C PHE A 185 29.17 4.22 2.99
N HIS A 186 29.29 4.04 1.68
CA HIS A 186 28.16 3.97 0.76
C HIS A 186 27.79 2.51 0.59
N GLU A 187 26.73 2.09 1.26
CA GLU A 187 26.33 0.70 1.29
C GLU A 187 24.88 0.55 0.84
N GLU A 188 24.54 -0.70 0.55
CA GLU A 188 23.18 -1.09 0.24
C GLU A 188 22.55 -1.76 1.45
N PHE A 189 21.42 -1.22 1.86
CA PHE A 189 20.70 -1.70 3.03
C PHE A 189 19.46 -2.44 2.59
N MET A 190 19.29 -3.65 3.13
CA MET A 190 18.02 -4.36 3.09
C MET A 190 16.99 -3.65 3.99
N VAL A 191 15.76 -3.51 3.54
CA VAL A 191 14.69 -2.91 4.35
C VAL A 191 14.06 -3.98 5.22
N ASP A 192 14.24 -3.85 6.54
CA ASP A 192 13.69 -4.76 7.55
C ASP A 192 12.70 -4.00 8.44
N SER A 193 11.43 -3.97 8.01
CA SER A 193 10.38 -3.27 8.74
C SER A 193 10.07 -3.86 10.13
N GLY A 194 10.58 -5.06 10.43
CA GLY A 194 10.40 -5.73 11.72
C GLY A 194 11.42 -5.31 12.77
N SER A 195 12.56 -4.74 12.36
CA SER A 195 13.61 -4.28 13.27
C SER A 195 13.42 -2.82 13.66
N ASP A 196 13.70 -2.45 14.91
CA ASP A 196 13.74 -1.05 15.37
C ASP A 196 15.14 -0.41 15.24
N VAL A 197 16.17 -1.24 15.06
CA VAL A 197 17.58 -0.81 14.96
C VAL A 197 18.12 -1.03 13.55
N VAL A 198 19.13 -0.23 13.19
CA VAL A 198 19.89 -0.42 11.95
C VAL A 198 20.98 -1.46 12.20
N THR A 199 21.31 -2.23 11.17
CA THR A 199 22.37 -3.24 11.27
C THR A 199 23.44 -3.00 10.23
N ALA A 200 24.68 -3.36 10.56
CA ALA A 200 25.82 -3.29 9.65
C ALA A 200 26.90 -4.31 10.05
N ARG A 201 27.77 -4.65 9.09
CA ARG A 201 28.92 -5.54 9.36
C ARG A 201 29.89 -4.92 10.36
N GLN A 202 30.45 -5.77 11.24
CA GLN A 202 31.42 -5.37 12.26
C GLN A 202 32.61 -4.61 11.64
N GLU A 203 33.10 -5.07 10.48
CA GLU A 203 34.20 -4.45 9.73
C GLU A 203 33.96 -2.97 9.36
N LEU A 204 32.69 -2.58 9.16
CA LEU A 204 32.31 -1.18 8.92
C LEU A 204 32.26 -0.40 10.21
N LEU A 205 31.67 -0.98 11.26
CA LEU A 205 31.55 -0.35 12.58
C LEU A 205 32.93 -0.04 13.18
N ASP A 206 33.89 -0.95 13.03
CA ASP A 206 35.26 -0.80 13.52
C ASP A 206 35.99 0.41 12.89
N LYS A 207 35.66 0.75 11.64
CA LYS A 207 36.27 1.87 10.90
C LYS A 207 35.62 3.22 11.19
N LEU A 208 34.33 3.20 11.57
CA LEU A 208 33.53 4.41 11.76
C LEU A 208 33.80 5.14 13.08
N ASP A 209 34.58 4.55 14.01
CA ASP A 209 34.88 5.13 15.34
C ASP A 209 33.62 5.68 16.03
N LEU A 210 32.61 4.81 16.15
CA LEU A 210 31.28 5.17 16.67
C LEU A 210 31.27 5.24 18.19
N GLU A 211 30.35 6.05 18.72
CA GLU A 211 30.09 6.12 20.16
C GLU A 211 29.27 4.91 20.63
N LEU A 212 29.78 4.16 21.60
CA LEU A 212 29.04 3.07 22.24
C LEU A 212 27.97 3.65 23.18
N ILE A 213 26.70 3.36 22.88
CA ILE A 213 25.56 3.82 23.70
C ILE A 213 25.29 2.82 24.83
N GLY A 214 25.42 1.52 24.55
CA GLY A 214 25.14 0.46 25.52
C GLY A 214 25.08 -0.92 24.89
N THR A 215 24.46 -1.86 25.59
CA THR A 215 24.21 -3.22 25.11
C THR A 215 22.72 -3.52 25.03
N ILE A 216 22.34 -4.37 24.08
CA ILE A 216 20.97 -4.85 23.91
C ILE A 216 20.94 -6.37 23.86
N GLN A 217 19.84 -6.97 24.32
CA GLN A 217 19.61 -8.40 24.15
C GLN A 217 18.88 -8.65 22.83
N SER A 218 19.59 -9.15 21.83
CA SER A 218 18.99 -9.63 20.59
C SER A 218 18.43 -11.04 20.80
N ARG A 219 17.12 -11.22 20.62
CA ARG A 219 16.43 -12.51 20.75
C ARG A 219 16.25 -13.13 19.38
N GLY A 220 17.15 -14.04 19.02
CA GLY A 220 16.98 -14.91 17.85
C GLY A 220 16.07 -16.10 18.15
N VAL A 221 15.70 -16.84 17.10
CA VAL A 221 14.85 -18.05 17.17
C VAL A 221 15.45 -19.13 18.08
N HIS A 222 16.78 -19.14 18.24
CA HIS A 222 17.51 -20.20 18.96
C HIS A 222 18.31 -19.71 20.17
N SER A 223 18.55 -18.39 20.31
CA SER A 223 19.39 -17.86 21.39
C SER A 223 19.15 -16.37 21.61
N THR A 224 19.32 -15.94 22.86
CA THR A 224 19.47 -14.53 23.21
C THR A 224 20.96 -14.21 23.25
N VAL A 225 21.39 -13.22 22.46
CA VAL A 225 22.78 -12.78 22.40
C VAL A 225 22.83 -11.31 22.80
N GLU A 226 23.73 -10.97 23.71
CA GLU A 226 24.00 -9.57 24.05
C GLU A 226 24.86 -8.94 22.97
N LYS A 227 24.41 -7.81 22.43
CA LYS A 227 25.07 -7.08 21.34
C LYS A 227 25.33 -5.64 21.74
N GLN A 228 26.43 -5.09 21.26
CA GLN A 228 26.77 -3.69 21.44
C GLN A 228 25.93 -2.81 20.49
N LEU A 229 25.49 -1.66 20.99
CA LEU A 229 24.70 -0.69 20.25
C LEU A 229 25.47 0.63 20.17
N TYR A 230 25.64 1.13 18.96
CA TYR A 230 26.41 2.33 18.69
C TYR A 230 25.54 3.44 18.11
N LYS A 231 26.01 4.67 18.27
CA LYS A 231 25.39 5.87 17.72
C LYS A 231 25.99 6.21 16.36
N ALA A 232 25.16 6.30 15.33
CA ALA A 232 25.60 6.63 13.98
C ALA A 232 24.65 7.61 13.29
N MET A 233 25.08 8.10 12.12
CA MET A 233 24.28 8.93 11.24
C MET A 233 24.06 8.19 9.93
N LEU A 234 22.80 7.99 9.56
CA LEU A 234 22.40 7.44 8.27
C LEU A 234 21.93 8.58 7.37
N VAL A 235 22.43 8.63 6.14
CA VAL A 235 22.04 9.63 5.14
C VAL A 235 21.39 8.93 3.96
N ILE A 236 20.15 9.32 3.66
CA ILE A 236 19.36 8.82 2.53
C ILE A 236 18.89 10.05 1.75
N GLY A 237 19.44 10.24 0.55
CA GLY A 237 19.24 11.47 -0.22
C GLY A 237 19.79 12.69 0.52
N SER A 238 18.92 13.67 0.77
CA SER A 238 19.20 14.86 1.56
C SER A 238 18.89 14.72 3.05
N GLU A 239 18.15 13.67 3.44
CA GLU A 239 17.73 13.45 4.83
C GLU A 239 18.84 12.78 5.65
N LYS A 240 19.08 13.33 6.84
CA LYS A 240 20.06 12.82 7.81
C LYS A 240 19.33 12.33 9.05
N VAL A 241 19.49 11.06 9.35
CA VAL A 241 18.79 10.39 10.45
C VAL A 241 19.83 9.89 11.45
N GLU A 242 19.75 10.38 12.69
CA GLU A 242 20.49 9.80 13.81
C GLU A 242 19.89 8.44 14.15
N ILE A 243 20.74 7.42 14.22
CA ILE A 243 20.33 6.02 14.36
C ILE A 243 21.13 5.30 15.44
N GLU A 244 20.52 4.24 15.93
CA GLU A 244 21.17 3.19 16.72
C GLU A 244 21.54 2.05 15.75
N VAL A 245 22.82 1.67 15.75
CA VAL A 245 23.34 0.61 14.88
C VAL A 245 23.96 -0.52 15.70
N MET A 246 23.69 -1.76 15.29
CA MET A 246 24.28 -2.96 15.87
C MET A 246 24.97 -3.83 14.82
N ALA A 247 25.88 -4.70 15.28
CA ALA A 247 26.62 -5.61 14.42
C ALA A 247 25.77 -6.82 13.96
N GLU A 248 25.70 -7.02 12.65
CA GLU A 248 25.10 -8.19 11.97
C GLU A 248 25.91 -8.56 10.72
N PRO A 249 25.72 -9.76 10.14
CA PRO A 249 26.43 -10.15 8.92
C PRO A 249 25.98 -9.39 7.65
N TYR A 250 24.98 -8.53 7.72
CA TYR A 250 24.45 -7.74 6.61
C TYR A 250 23.99 -6.35 7.07
N GLU A 251 23.83 -5.44 6.11
CA GLU A 251 23.29 -4.10 6.34
C GLU A 251 21.76 -4.10 6.23
N SER A 252 21.07 -3.62 7.26
CA SER A 252 19.61 -3.44 7.21
C SER A 252 19.12 -2.14 7.84
N ILE A 253 18.05 -1.59 7.27
CA ILE A 253 17.34 -0.43 7.78
C ILE A 253 16.07 -0.86 8.49
N GLY A 254 15.95 -0.46 9.76
CA GLY A 254 14.78 -0.68 10.58
C GLY A 254 13.63 0.31 10.38
N ASN A 255 12.52 0.01 11.06
CA ASN A 255 11.26 0.76 11.06
C ASN A 255 11.42 2.23 11.49
N ARG A 256 12.29 2.53 12.46
CA ARG A 256 12.52 3.90 12.94
C ARG A 256 12.97 4.85 11.82
N VAL A 257 13.86 4.37 10.95
CA VAL A 257 14.32 5.13 9.78
C VAL A 257 13.22 5.19 8.74
N MET A 258 12.56 4.07 8.45
CA MET A 258 11.45 4.04 7.48
C MET A 258 10.40 5.11 7.78
N ARG A 259 9.99 5.29 9.04
CA ARG A 259 8.97 6.29 9.42
C ARG A 259 9.35 7.73 9.15
N ARG A 260 10.64 8.03 8.85
CA ARG A 260 11.11 9.36 8.43
C ARG A 260 10.77 9.70 6.99
N PHE A 261 10.33 8.72 6.20
CA PHE A 261 10.03 8.89 4.79
C PHE A 261 8.57 8.56 4.51
N ARG A 262 8.01 9.21 3.49
CA ARG A 262 6.79 8.72 2.85
C ARG A 262 7.20 7.68 1.82
N HIS A 263 6.43 6.59 1.74
CA HIS A 263 6.75 5.45 0.89
C HIS A 263 5.71 5.33 -0.21
N LEU A 264 6.17 5.26 -1.46
CA LEU A 264 5.34 4.93 -2.62
C LEU A 264 5.97 3.73 -3.33
N ILE A 265 5.24 2.63 -3.40
CA ILE A 265 5.69 1.42 -4.08
C ILE A 265 4.93 1.32 -5.40
N ASP A 266 5.67 1.34 -6.50
CA ASP A 266 5.21 0.87 -7.80
C ASP A 266 5.53 -0.63 -7.94
N SER A 267 4.94 -1.28 -8.94
CA SER A 267 5.17 -2.66 -9.34
C SER A 267 6.64 -3.10 -9.42
N SER A 268 7.58 -2.16 -9.64
CA SER A 268 9.01 -2.46 -9.78
C SER A 268 9.94 -1.67 -8.84
N VAL A 269 9.48 -0.55 -8.28
CA VAL A 269 10.35 0.44 -7.62
C VAL A 269 9.71 0.93 -6.32
N HIS A 270 10.54 1.22 -5.33
CA HIS A 270 10.11 1.81 -4.07
C HIS A 270 10.67 3.23 -3.89
N TYR A 271 9.82 4.23 -4.02
CA TYR A 271 10.19 5.63 -3.83
C TYR A 271 10.14 6.03 -2.35
N TRP A 272 11.26 6.55 -1.86
CA TRP A 272 11.40 7.13 -0.52
C TRP A 272 11.32 8.64 -0.67
N LEU A 273 10.19 9.21 -0.27
CA LEU A 273 9.87 10.62 -0.44
C LEU A 273 10.11 11.38 0.88
N PRO A 274 10.41 12.69 0.83
CA PRO A 274 10.55 13.49 2.03
C PRO A 274 9.28 13.41 2.90
N ALA A 275 9.45 13.39 4.22
CA ALA A 275 8.31 13.55 5.13
C ALA A 275 7.57 14.85 4.82
N ASN A 276 6.25 14.87 5.03
CA ASN A 276 5.51 16.11 5.03
C ASN A 276 6.06 16.96 6.18
N LYS A 277 6.94 17.93 5.87
CA LYS A 277 7.31 18.97 6.82
C LYS A 277 6.03 19.75 7.08
N ILE A 278 5.32 19.39 8.14
CA ILE A 278 4.35 20.31 8.74
C ILE A 278 5.22 21.43 9.27
N VAL A 279 5.45 22.45 8.44
CA VAL A 279 6.06 23.69 8.89
C VAL A 279 5.13 24.18 9.99
N PRO A 280 5.57 24.25 11.26
CA PRO A 280 4.79 24.93 12.27
C PRO A 280 4.64 26.34 11.73
N SER A 281 3.42 26.70 11.33
CA SER A 281 3.13 28.05 10.89
C SER A 281 3.63 28.96 12.00
N SER A 282 4.65 29.75 11.71
CA SER A 282 5.16 30.78 12.59
C SER A 282 3.96 31.66 12.96
N SER A 283 3.40 31.45 14.15
CA SER A 283 2.42 32.35 14.73
C SER A 283 3.15 33.67 14.95
N SER A 284 2.97 34.56 13.97
CA SER A 284 3.30 35.97 14.06
C SER A 284 2.73 36.50 15.37
N GLY A 285 3.63 36.99 16.21
CA GLY A 285 3.33 37.44 17.56
C GLY A 285 2.26 38.53 17.57
N ASN A 286 1.37 38.41 18.55
CA ASN A 286 0.67 39.56 19.09
C ASN A 286 1.06 39.67 20.55
N SER A 287 1.95 40.61 20.82
CA SER A 287 2.29 41.10 22.15
C SER A 287 1.07 41.75 22.79
N GLY A 288 0.66 41.26 23.95
CA GLY A 288 -0.31 41.90 24.82
C GLY A 288 0.10 41.66 26.27
N GLU A 289 0.71 42.67 26.87
CA GLU A 289 0.98 42.79 28.31
C GLU A 289 -0.32 42.76 29.12
N THR A 290 -0.29 42.16 30.30
CA THR A 290 -0.96 42.52 31.58
C THR A 290 -0.76 41.34 32.55
N SER A 291 0.21 41.42 33.46
CA SER A 291 0.11 41.93 34.85
C SER A 291 -0.70 41.05 35.81
N ASN A 292 0.01 40.53 36.82
CA ASN A 292 -0.38 40.27 38.21
C ASN A 292 -1.65 39.45 38.49
N ASP A 293 -1.52 38.29 39.13
CA ASP A 293 -1.57 38.18 40.60
C ASP A 293 -1.52 36.70 41.04
N THR A 294 -0.67 36.44 42.04
CA THR A 294 -0.68 35.24 42.89
C THR A 294 -1.91 35.29 43.81
N PRO A 295 -2.45 34.14 44.25
CA PRO A 295 -2.08 33.75 45.61
C PRO A 295 -1.92 32.23 45.82
N ASP A 296 -1.10 31.94 46.83
CA ASP A 296 -0.96 30.67 47.54
C ASP A 296 -2.30 30.09 48.02
N THR A 297 -2.41 28.76 48.03
CA THR A 297 -2.78 27.98 49.23
C THR A 297 -2.60 26.48 49.02
N ASP A 298 -1.63 25.95 49.76
CA ASP A 298 -1.51 24.69 50.52
C ASP A 298 -2.55 23.55 50.43
N GLU A 299 -1.97 22.34 50.62
CA GLU A 299 -2.53 21.12 51.25
C GLU A 299 -3.60 20.34 50.44
N GLU A 300 -3.62 19.01 50.34
CA GLU A 300 -3.18 17.94 51.25
C GLU A 300 -3.08 16.60 50.48
N GLU A 301 -2.25 15.69 51.00
CA GLU A 301 -2.22 14.26 50.66
C GLU A 301 -3.53 13.57 51.05
N GLU A 302 -3.92 12.49 50.37
CA GLU A 302 -4.32 11.24 51.05
C GLU A 302 -4.45 10.09 50.04
N ALA A 303 -3.87 8.97 50.45
CA ALA A 303 -3.87 7.69 49.79
C ALA A 303 -4.97 6.79 50.39
N SER A 304 -5.70 6.07 49.56
CA SER A 304 -6.26 4.73 49.84
C SER A 304 -6.87 4.21 48.54
N GLY A 305 -6.65 2.99 48.06
CA GLY A 305 -6.24 1.77 48.75
C GLY A 305 -7.46 0.99 49.19
N GLU A 306 -8.13 0.26 48.28
CA GLU A 306 -8.90 -0.92 48.70
C GLU A 306 -8.96 -2.01 47.62
N GLU A 307 -8.44 -3.16 48.01
CA GLU A 307 -8.52 -4.46 47.36
C GLU A 307 -9.90 -5.10 47.57
N THR A 308 -10.30 -6.03 46.69
CA THR A 308 -10.80 -7.38 47.05
C THR A 308 -11.11 -8.16 45.76
N LYS A 309 -10.33 -9.18 45.39
CA LYS A 309 -10.33 -10.61 45.82
C LYS A 309 -11.28 -11.53 45.04
N LYS A 310 -10.72 -12.72 44.74
CA LYS A 310 -11.32 -14.02 44.35
C LYS A 310 -11.59 -14.21 42.86
N SER A 311 -11.30 -15.35 42.22
CA SER A 311 -10.75 -16.63 42.68
C SER A 311 -10.47 -17.54 41.47
N SER A 312 -9.28 -18.14 41.48
CA SER A 312 -8.91 -19.54 41.16
C SER A 312 -9.28 -20.25 39.85
N PRO A 313 -8.47 -21.25 39.44
CA PRO A 313 -8.36 -21.74 38.06
C PRO A 313 -8.93 -23.16 37.85
N GLY A 314 -9.48 -23.40 36.65
CA GLY A 314 -9.89 -24.73 36.20
C GLY A 314 -8.83 -25.40 35.30
N LYS A 315 -8.18 -26.43 35.83
CA LYS A 315 -7.36 -27.42 35.11
C LYS A 315 -8.23 -28.35 34.26
N THR A 316 -7.81 -28.66 33.04
CA THR A 316 -8.06 -29.97 32.38
C THR A 316 -6.92 -30.22 31.40
N LYS A 317 -5.90 -31.00 31.78
CA LYS A 317 -5.64 -32.41 31.36
C LYS A 317 -5.80 -32.63 29.86
N GLU A 318 -4.68 -32.71 29.14
CA GLU A 318 -4.03 -33.96 28.71
C GLU A 318 -4.85 -34.76 27.68
N LYS A 319 -4.37 -34.78 26.44
CA LYS A 319 -4.27 -36.01 25.66
C LYS A 319 -3.07 -35.97 24.71
N LYS A 320 -2.02 -36.62 25.20
CA LYS A 320 -0.86 -37.13 24.48
C LYS A 320 -1.33 -38.21 23.50
N ALA A 321 -0.88 -38.15 22.25
CA ALA A 321 -0.92 -39.27 21.31
C ALA A 321 0.45 -39.38 20.64
N GLU A 322 1.19 -40.41 21.02
CA GLU A 322 2.35 -40.99 20.31
C GLU A 322 1.86 -41.58 18.96
N ILE A 323 2.46 -41.23 17.82
CA ILE A 323 3.54 -41.91 17.07
C ILE A 323 3.21 -43.38 16.67
N PRO A 324 3.26 -43.69 15.36
CA PRO A 324 4.38 -44.46 14.77
C PRO A 324 4.89 -43.79 13.47
N THR A 325 6.14 -43.35 13.33
CA THR A 325 7.40 -44.08 13.04
C THR A 325 7.27 -45.43 12.32
N GLU A 326 7.24 -45.35 10.99
CA GLU A 326 7.96 -46.23 10.07
C GLU A 326 8.66 -45.26 9.08
N GLY A 327 9.93 -45.32 8.72
CA GLY A 327 10.83 -46.46 8.58
C GLY A 327 11.22 -46.54 7.10
N SER A 328 12.34 -45.92 6.71
CA SER A 328 13.25 -46.37 5.63
C SER A 328 14.26 -45.27 5.25
N SER A 329 15.51 -45.47 5.65
CA SER A 329 16.71 -44.88 5.04
C SER A 329 17.25 -45.85 3.95
N PRO A 330 18.47 -45.66 3.43
CA PRO A 330 18.90 -44.67 2.46
C PRO A 330 19.40 -45.35 1.16
N SER A 331 19.52 -44.62 0.04
CA SER A 331 20.23 -45.14 -1.14
C SER A 331 20.95 -44.04 -1.91
N GLN A 332 22.26 -44.00 -1.71
CA GLN A 332 23.30 -43.56 -2.64
C GLN A 332 24.54 -44.42 -2.33
N PRO A 333 25.60 -44.50 -3.17
CA PRO A 333 25.82 -43.95 -4.52
C PRO A 333 26.35 -45.00 -5.52
N GLY A 334 26.52 -44.64 -6.80
CA GLY A 334 27.22 -45.49 -7.77
C GLY A 334 27.40 -44.87 -9.16
N PRO A 335 28.64 -44.72 -9.68
CA PRO A 335 28.98 -43.95 -10.88
C PRO A 335 29.18 -44.83 -12.13
N SER A 336 29.24 -44.21 -13.31
CA SER A 336 29.88 -44.62 -14.59
C SER A 336 29.01 -44.18 -15.77
N SER A 337 29.47 -43.88 -16.98
CA SER A 337 30.76 -43.51 -17.57
C SER A 337 30.48 -43.22 -19.06
N SER A 338 31.14 -42.19 -19.61
CA SER A 338 31.65 -42.10 -21.00
C SER A 338 30.81 -42.58 -22.21
N SER A 339 30.59 -41.66 -23.16
CA SER A 339 30.99 -41.78 -24.60
C SER A 339 30.47 -40.53 -25.35
N SER A 340 31.33 -39.58 -25.73
CA SER A 340 32.09 -39.51 -26.99
C SER A 340 31.23 -39.54 -28.26
N SER A 341 31.07 -38.39 -28.91
CA SER A 341 31.09 -38.28 -30.38
C SER A 341 31.59 -36.89 -30.77
N LYS A 342 32.78 -36.85 -31.38
CA LYS A 342 33.31 -35.76 -32.20
C LYS A 342 32.47 -35.62 -33.47
N VAL A 343 32.24 -34.40 -33.94
CA VAL A 343 32.31 -34.08 -35.38
C VAL A 343 33.07 -32.78 -35.55
N GLU A 344 34.28 -32.90 -36.10
CA GLU A 344 35.03 -31.82 -36.71
C GLU A 344 34.43 -31.50 -38.09
N THR A 345 34.36 -30.23 -38.48
CA THR A 345 34.67 -29.87 -39.86
C THR A 345 35.32 -28.49 -39.92
N LYS A 346 36.46 -28.48 -40.62
CA LYS A 346 37.40 -27.39 -40.83
C LYS A 346 36.97 -26.51 -42.02
N GLY A 347 37.47 -25.27 -42.00
CA GLY A 347 37.69 -24.42 -43.19
C GLY A 347 37.79 -22.95 -42.75
N ALA A 348 38.98 -22.42 -42.41
CA ALA A 348 39.94 -21.76 -43.33
C ALA A 348 39.22 -20.75 -44.25
N GLY A 349 39.37 -19.43 -44.12
CA GLY A 349 40.60 -18.62 -44.06
C GLY A 349 40.39 -17.37 -44.95
N PRO A 350 41.33 -16.40 -45.01
CA PRO A 350 41.05 -14.98 -44.76
C PRO A 350 41.13 -14.08 -46.02
N SER A 351 40.69 -12.82 -45.92
CA SER A 351 41.38 -11.70 -46.62
C SER A 351 41.01 -10.32 -46.06
N THR A 352 42.08 -9.58 -45.85
CA THR A 352 42.26 -8.15 -45.54
C THR A 352 41.67 -7.17 -46.58
N THR A 353 41.19 -6.02 -46.07
CA THR A 353 41.32 -4.58 -46.47
C THR A 353 41.53 -4.18 -47.95
N PRO A 354 41.20 -2.94 -48.39
CA PRO A 354 41.41 -1.63 -47.71
C PRO A 354 40.16 -0.97 -47.15
#